data_AF-A0A381IBH7-F1
#
_entry.id   AF-A0A381IBH7-F1
#
_cell.length_a   1.000
_cell.length_b   1.000
_cell.length_c   1.000
_cell.angle_alpha   90.00
_cell.angle_beta   90.00
_cell.angle_gamma   90.00
#
_symmetry.space_group_name_H-M   'P 1'
#
loop_
_entity.id
_entity.type
_entity.pdbx_description
1 polymer ?
#
loop_
_entity_poly.entity_id
_entity_poly.type
_entity_poly.pdbx_seq_one_letter_code
_entity_poly.pdbx_strand_id
1 'polypeptide(L)'
;MKNGVKGAVQALGNAFGSLDNPPFAQLDGDDRTGSNTQGENLRINGNKIKDIKRILIYAFIYEGVANWSEADGIVTIKQKQDSDLVVKLDEHKNGYNMCSIALIEM
;
A
#
# COMPACT_ATOMS: atom_id res chain seq x y z
N MET A 1 2.51 13.81 7.14
CA MET A 1 1.66 15.00 6.92
C MET A 1 2.51 16.26 6.84
N LYS A 2 2.06 17.34 6.20
CA LYS A 2 2.81 18.61 6.11
C LYS A 2 2.98 19.29 7.48
N ASN A 3 2.07 19.03 8.43
CA ASN A 3 2.16 19.47 9.82
C ASN A 3 3.08 18.60 10.72
N GLY A 4 3.86 17.68 10.15
CA GLY A 4 4.80 16.82 10.89
C GLY A 4 4.21 15.53 11.48
N VAL A 5 2.88 15.40 11.56
CA VAL A 5 2.23 14.16 12.03
C VAL A 5 2.55 12.99 11.10
N LYS A 6 2.79 11.82 11.70
CA LYS A 6 3.02 10.54 11.04
C LYS A 6 1.86 9.59 11.37
N GLY A 7 1.54 8.70 10.44
CA GLY A 7 0.51 7.68 10.63
C GLY A 7 0.75 6.54 9.65
N ALA A 8 0.08 5.42 9.88
CA ALA A 8 0.12 4.24 9.03
C ALA A 8 -1.30 3.71 8.84
N VAL A 9 -1.55 3.15 7.66
CA VAL A 9 -2.73 2.36 7.35
C VAL A 9 -2.23 0.97 6.96
N GLN A 10 -2.65 -0.06 7.69
CA GLN A 10 -2.19 -1.44 7.49
C GLN A 10 -3.13 -2.45 8.14
N ALA A 11 -3.26 -3.62 7.52
CA ALA A 11 -4.11 -4.72 7.98
C ALA A 11 -3.58 -5.38 9.26
N LEU A 12 -2.28 -5.68 9.33
CA LEU A 12 -1.65 -6.41 10.46
C LEU A 12 -1.81 -5.70 11.81
N GLY A 13 -1.79 -4.38 11.81
CA GLY A 13 -1.99 -3.54 13.00
C GLY A 13 -3.45 -3.19 13.30
N ASN A 14 -4.43 -3.76 12.58
CA ASN A 14 -5.84 -3.37 12.62
C ASN A 14 -6.06 -1.85 12.40
N ALA A 15 -5.23 -1.23 11.56
CA ALA A 15 -5.24 0.19 11.29
C ALA A 15 -5.78 0.47 9.88
N PHE A 16 -7.09 0.32 9.69
CA PHE A 16 -7.73 0.47 8.37
C PHE A 16 -7.90 1.91 7.89
N GLY A 17 -7.64 2.89 8.75
CA GLY A 17 -7.64 4.31 8.37
C GLY A 17 -9.02 4.88 8.06
N SER A 18 -9.03 6.06 7.48
CA SER A 18 -10.23 6.83 7.14
C SER A 18 -9.88 7.82 6.03
N LEU A 19 -10.80 8.06 5.11
CA LEU A 19 -10.64 9.09 4.08
C LEU A 19 -10.91 10.51 4.61
N ASP A 20 -11.56 10.63 5.77
CA ASP A 20 -11.97 11.91 6.36
C ASP A 20 -11.03 12.38 7.48
N ASN A 21 -10.28 11.45 8.07
CA ASN A 21 -9.31 11.74 9.13
C ASN A 21 -7.87 11.47 8.65
N PRO A 22 -6.86 12.21 9.13
CA PRO A 22 -5.46 11.92 8.83
C PRO A 22 -5.10 10.44 9.11
N PRO A 23 -4.35 9.75 8.24
CA PRO A 23 -3.60 10.27 7.10
C PRO A 23 -4.39 10.37 5.78
N PHE A 24 -5.72 10.37 5.82
CA PHE A 24 -6.64 10.46 4.67
C PHE A 24 -6.47 9.30 3.68
N ALA A 25 -6.18 8.12 4.22
CA ALA A 25 -6.08 6.88 3.47
C ALA A 25 -6.89 5.79 4.18
N GLN A 26 -7.43 4.86 3.41
CA GLN A 26 -8.27 3.77 3.92
C GLN A 26 -7.97 2.46 3.20
N LEU A 27 -7.81 1.40 3.97
CA LEU A 27 -7.73 0.02 3.50
C LEU A 27 -9.10 -0.64 3.67
N ASP A 28 -9.60 -1.36 2.67
CA ASP A 28 -10.95 -1.94 2.71
C ASP A 28 -11.05 -3.30 3.38
N GLY A 29 -9.93 -3.98 3.58
CA GLY A 29 -9.93 -5.28 4.22
C GLY A 29 -8.54 -5.82 4.48
N ASP A 30 -8.54 -7.04 5.00
CA ASP A 30 -7.35 -7.84 5.28
C ASP A 30 -7.52 -9.18 4.55
N ASP A 31 -6.95 -9.32 3.36
CA ASP A 31 -7.01 -10.58 2.61
C ASP A 31 -5.66 -11.28 2.61
N ARG A 32 -5.40 -11.99 3.71
CA ARG A 32 -4.20 -12.83 3.89
C ARG A 32 -4.26 -14.14 3.13
N THR A 33 -5.44 -14.49 2.60
CA THR A 33 -5.66 -15.79 1.96
C THR A 33 -5.40 -15.75 0.47
N GLY A 34 -5.42 -14.56 -0.13
CA GLY A 34 -5.43 -14.39 -1.58
C GLY A 34 -6.70 -14.89 -2.25
N SER A 35 -7.78 -15.13 -1.48
CA SER A 35 -9.03 -15.65 -2.01
C SER A 35 -9.87 -14.56 -2.69
N ASN A 36 -9.63 -13.29 -2.38
CA ASN A 36 -10.26 -12.18 -3.05
C ASN A 36 -9.51 -11.89 -4.36
N THR A 37 -10.21 -12.06 -5.48
CA THR A 37 -9.65 -11.78 -6.81
C THR A 37 -9.32 -10.29 -7.02
N GLN A 38 -9.86 -9.40 -6.19
CA GLN A 38 -9.50 -7.98 -6.17
C GLN A 38 -8.39 -7.63 -5.18
N GLY A 39 -7.92 -8.60 -4.39
CA GLY A 39 -6.95 -8.39 -3.32
C GLY A 39 -7.40 -7.36 -2.28
N GLU A 40 -6.44 -6.62 -1.74
CA GLU A 40 -6.66 -5.51 -0.82
C GLU A 40 -6.54 -4.17 -1.56
N ASN A 41 -7.42 -3.20 -1.27
CA ASN A 41 -7.36 -1.88 -1.91
C ASN A 41 -7.14 -0.76 -0.90
N LEU A 42 -6.01 -0.07 -1.05
CA LEU A 42 -5.68 1.16 -0.35
C LEU A 42 -6.16 2.38 -1.17
N ARG A 43 -7.09 3.15 -0.61
CA ARG A 43 -7.59 4.40 -1.20
C ARG A 43 -6.97 5.59 -0.51
N ILE A 44 -6.58 6.60 -1.28
CA ILE A 44 -6.04 7.87 -0.78
C ILE A 44 -6.98 9.00 -1.20
N ASN A 45 -7.36 9.87 -0.27
CA ASN A 45 -8.25 10.99 -0.56
C ASN A 45 -7.50 12.11 -1.29
N GLY A 46 -7.65 12.17 -2.62
CA GLY A 46 -7.03 13.21 -3.46
C GLY A 46 -7.45 14.64 -3.09
N ASN A 47 -8.62 14.85 -2.48
CA ASN A 47 -9.05 16.19 -2.04
C ASN A 47 -8.24 16.71 -0.83
N LYS A 48 -7.50 15.83 -0.15
CA LYS A 48 -6.67 16.14 1.02
C LYS A 48 -5.16 16.10 0.71
N ILE A 49 -4.80 15.96 -0.57
CA ILE A 49 -3.40 15.82 -1.00
C ILE A 49 -2.51 16.98 -0.55
N LYS A 50 -3.08 18.20 -0.46
CA LYS A 50 -2.40 19.40 0.04
C LYS A 50 -1.91 19.28 1.48
N ASP A 51 -2.52 18.42 2.30
CA ASP A 51 -2.19 18.21 3.71
C ASP A 51 -1.15 17.07 3.89
N ILE A 52 -0.95 16.28 2.84
CA ILE A 52 -0.03 15.14 2.80
C ILE A 52 1.33 15.64 2.33
N LYS A 53 2.41 15.17 2.97
CA LYS A 53 3.79 15.51 2.56
C LYS A 53 4.37 14.44 1.63
N ARG A 54 4.19 13.19 2.02
CA ARG A 54 4.66 12.01 1.29
C ARG A 54 3.90 10.78 1.74
N ILE A 55 3.81 9.80 0.86
CA ILE A 55 3.21 8.48 1.10
C ILE A 55 4.22 7.43 0.62
N LEU A 56 4.56 6.49 1.50
CA LEU A 56 5.30 5.30 1.14
C LEU A 56 4.32 4.14 1.10
N ILE A 57 4.19 3.50 -0.06
CA ILE A 57 3.40 2.29 -0.26
C ILE A 57 4.36 1.11 -0.21
N TYR A 58 4.02 0.09 0.57
CA TYR A 58 4.82 -1.12 0.71
C TYR A 58 3.91 -2.33 0.89
N ALA A 59 4.42 -3.50 0.53
CA ALA A 59 3.81 -4.80 0.82
C ALA A 59 4.68 -5.57 1.82
N PHE A 60 4.06 -6.52 2.52
CA PHE A 60 4.72 -7.34 3.53
C PHE A 60 4.30 -8.80 3.42
N ILE A 61 5.27 -9.71 3.36
CA ILE A 61 5.04 -11.14 3.55
C ILE A 61 5.05 -11.39 5.07
N TYR A 62 3.86 -11.51 5.65
CA TYR A 62 3.72 -11.64 7.11
C TYR A 62 4.09 -13.02 7.64
N GLU A 63 3.74 -14.06 6.89
CA GLU A 63 3.96 -15.45 7.27
C GLU A 63 4.44 -16.24 6.05
N GLY A 64 5.25 -17.27 6.29
CA GLY A 64 5.87 -18.08 5.25
C GLY A 64 7.27 -17.61 4.86
N VAL A 65 7.75 -18.12 3.73
CA VAL A 65 9.09 -17.82 3.22
C VAL A 65 9.07 -16.47 2.51
N ALA A 66 9.96 -15.56 2.91
CA ALA A 66 10.13 -14.27 2.26
C ALA A 66 10.81 -14.42 0.88
N ASN A 67 10.00 -14.79 -0.11
CA ASN A 67 10.36 -14.94 -1.51
C ASN A 67 9.32 -14.22 -2.38
N TRP A 68 9.65 -13.01 -2.80
CA TRP A 68 8.77 -12.19 -3.65
C TRP A 68 8.59 -12.79 -5.04
N SER A 69 9.64 -13.38 -5.61
CA SER A 69 9.54 -14.05 -6.92
C SER A 69 8.56 -15.23 -6.96
N GLU A 70 8.28 -15.88 -5.83
CA GLU A 70 7.26 -16.95 -5.73
C GLU A 70 5.88 -16.43 -5.31
N ALA A 71 5.81 -15.25 -4.68
CA ALA A 71 4.54 -14.66 -4.27
C ALA A 71 3.69 -14.17 -5.45
N ASP A 72 4.31 -13.92 -6.62
CA ASP A 72 3.68 -13.40 -7.85
C ASP A 72 2.78 -12.17 -7.59
N GLY A 73 3.24 -11.31 -6.68
CA GLY A 73 2.50 -10.15 -6.25
C GLY A 73 2.43 -9.08 -7.34
N ILE A 74 1.24 -8.55 -7.60
CA ILE A 74 1.04 -7.43 -8.52
C ILE A 74 0.37 -6.29 -7.78
N VAL A 75 0.96 -5.10 -7.86
CA VAL A 75 0.38 -3.87 -7.33
C VAL A 75 0.03 -2.95 -8.48
N THR A 76 -1.22 -2.50 -8.51
CA THR A 76 -1.70 -1.53 -9.50
C THR A 76 -2.04 -0.21 -8.81
N ILE A 77 -1.37 0.87 -9.19
CA ILE A 77 -1.66 2.22 -8.74
C ILE A 77 -2.53 2.90 -9.80
N LYS A 78 -3.78 3.15 -9.44
CA LYS A 78 -4.79 3.77 -10.32
C LYS A 78 -4.91 5.26 -10.05
N GLN A 79 -4.99 6.06 -11.11
CA GLN A 79 -5.16 7.52 -11.05
C GLN A 79 -6.30 7.95 -12.00
N LYS A 80 -7.04 9.01 -11.65
CA LYS A 80 -8.26 9.39 -12.40
C LYS A 80 -8.02 9.83 -13.85
N GLN A 81 -6.83 10.29 -14.19
CA GLN A 81 -6.55 10.98 -15.46
C GLN A 81 -5.40 10.39 -16.26
N ASP A 82 -4.70 9.39 -15.71
CA ASP A 82 -3.50 8.80 -16.30
C ASP A 82 -3.62 7.28 -16.39
N SER A 83 -2.74 6.67 -17.18
CA SER A 83 -2.59 5.22 -17.23
C SER A 83 -2.25 4.64 -15.86
N ASP A 84 -2.78 3.44 -15.60
CA ASP A 84 -2.45 2.67 -14.41
C ASP A 84 -0.94 2.34 -14.38
N LEU A 85 -0.32 2.52 -13.22
CA LEU A 85 1.04 2.04 -12.98
C LEU A 85 0.97 0.62 -12.39
N VAL A 86 1.53 -0.34 -13.10
CA VAL A 86 1.62 -1.73 -12.64
C VAL A 86 3.03 -2.02 -12.17
N VAL A 87 3.17 -2.47 -10.93
CA VAL A 87 4.42 -2.89 -10.31
C VAL A 87 4.33 -4.38 -10.01
N LYS A 88 5.22 -5.17 -10.61
CA LYS A 88 5.40 -6.58 -10.25
C LYS A 88 6.35 -6.65 -9.05
N LEU A 89 5.99 -7.48 -8.06
CA LEU A 89 6.81 -7.72 -6.88
C LEU A 89 7.60 -9.01 -7.12
N ASP A 90 8.57 -8.98 -8.03
CA ASP A 90 9.34 -10.12 -8.51
C ASP A 90 10.81 -10.10 -8.06
N GLU A 91 11.10 -9.44 -6.93
CA GLU A 91 12.45 -9.38 -6.37
C GLU A 91 12.97 -10.77 -6.01
N HIS A 92 14.14 -11.11 -6.56
CA HIS A 92 14.81 -12.39 -6.39
C HIS A 92 15.74 -12.41 -5.16
N LYS A 93 16.02 -11.25 -4.57
CA LYS A 93 16.77 -11.15 -3.33
C LYS A 93 15.92 -11.61 -2.14
N ASN A 94 16.05 -12.90 -1.83
CA ASN A 94 15.34 -13.53 -0.73
C ASN A 94 15.77 -13.03 0.66
N GLY A 95 14.88 -13.22 1.65
CA GLY A 95 15.15 -12.90 3.06
C GLY A 95 14.71 -11.52 3.53
N TYR A 96 14.15 -10.69 2.63
CA TYR A 96 13.49 -9.43 2.99
C TYR A 96 11.98 -9.59 2.85
N ASN A 97 11.26 -9.54 3.97
CA ASN A 97 9.81 -9.71 4.01
C ASN A 97 9.02 -8.42 3.73
N MET A 98 9.71 -7.30 3.49
CA MET A 98 9.09 -6.02 3.13
C MET A 98 9.58 -5.57 1.76
N CYS A 99 8.65 -5.14 0.91
CA CYS A 99 8.94 -4.58 -0.40
C CYS A 99 8.36 -3.15 -0.48
N SER A 100 9.22 -2.15 -0.69
CA SER A 100 8.77 -0.78 -0.98
C SER A 100 8.34 -0.68 -2.44
N ILE A 101 7.13 -0.18 -2.68
CA ILE A 101 6.51 -0.18 -4.02
C ILE A 101 6.62 1.20 -4.66
N ALA A 102 6.21 2.24 -3.93
CA ALA A 102 6.21 3.61 -4.45
C ALA A 102 6.38 4.63 -3.33
N LEU A 103 7.14 5.69 -3.61
CA LEU A 103 7.16 6.91 -2.82
C LEU A 103 6.48 8.01 -3.63
N ILE A 104 5.42 8.58 -3.07
CA ILE A 104 4.70 9.71 -3.67
C ILE A 104 4.96 10.94 -2.81
N GLU A 105 5.42 12.03 -3.41
CA GLU A 105 5.76 13.30 -2.74
C GLU A 105 4.90 14.46 -3.27
N MET A 106 4.46 15.38 -2.38
CA MET A 106 3.48 16.45 -2.65
C MET A 106 3.89 17.82 -2.09
#